data_AF-A0A1B3B9N2-F1
#
_entry.id   AF-A0A1B3B9N2-F1
#
_cell.length_a   1.000
_cell.length_b   1.000
_cell.length_c   1.000
_cell.angle_alpha   90.00
_cell.angle_beta   90.00
_cell.angle_gamma   90.00
#
_symmetry.space_group_name_H-M   'P 1'
#
loop_
_entity.id
_entity.type
_entity.pdbx_description
1 polymer ?
#
loop_
_entity_poly.entity_id
_entity_poly.type
_entity_poly.pdbx_seq_one_letter_code
_entity_poly.pdbx_strand_id
1 'polypeptide(L)'
;MPETTPDSKVPMPKGVKNVLVINLIIIAIVGWSLFNMYTETGAEILIAFASWSLFGTLLLADIILLTKMRKAWGMLRALIWVIALLQALTTMVLTKDFLSLWGALAFFGSLVVVIYLIGLRGYLNSDSFKNWFGQ
;
A
#
# COMPACT_ATOMS: atom_id res chain seq x y z
N MET A 1 -32.46 27.86 5.56
CA MET A 1 -31.46 27.33 4.61
C MET A 1 -30.15 27.22 5.38
N PRO A 2 -29.66 26.02 5.74
CA PRO A 2 -28.40 25.93 6.45
C PRO A 2 -27.27 26.16 5.45
N GLU A 3 -26.35 27.02 5.87
CA GLU A 3 -25.25 27.60 5.13
C GLU A 3 -24.36 26.53 4.50
N THR A 4 -24.08 26.73 3.21
CA THR A 4 -22.96 26.08 2.53
C THR A 4 -21.68 26.50 3.26
N THR A 5 -21.21 25.68 4.20
CA THR A 5 -19.86 25.81 4.74
C THR A 5 -18.91 25.87 3.54
N PRO A 6 -18.12 26.94 3.38
CA PRO A 6 -17.15 26.99 2.31
C PRO A 6 -16.24 25.81 2.54
N ASP A 7 -16.20 24.93 1.55
CA ASP A 7 -15.29 23.80 1.42
C ASP A 7 -13.88 24.39 1.52
N SER A 8 -13.39 24.60 2.74
CA SER A 8 -12.07 25.14 3.00
C SER A 8 -11.17 24.05 2.45
N LYS A 9 -10.61 24.30 1.26
CA LYS A 9 -9.69 23.42 0.58
C LYS A 9 -8.42 23.36 1.41
N VAL A 10 -8.46 22.65 2.54
CA VAL A 10 -7.29 22.42 3.38
C VAL A 10 -6.28 21.75 2.46
N PRO A 11 -5.17 22.44 2.12
CA PRO A 11 -4.25 21.95 1.13
C PRO A 11 -3.72 20.59 1.58
N MET A 12 -3.58 19.66 0.64
CA MET A 12 -3.11 18.31 0.94
C MET A 12 -1.75 18.36 1.65
N PRO A 13 -1.61 17.77 2.85
CA PRO A 13 -0.37 17.74 3.60
C PRO A 13 0.73 17.09 2.77
N LYS A 14 1.97 17.55 2.95
CA LYS A 14 3.14 16.94 2.30
C LYS A 14 3.24 15.44 2.57
N GLY A 15 2.88 14.99 3.78
CA GLY A 15 2.87 13.58 4.13
C GLY A 15 1.91 12.74 3.27
N VAL A 16 0.70 13.24 2.98
CA VAL A 16 -0.27 12.55 2.12
C VAL A 16 0.24 12.50 0.68
N LYS A 17 0.81 13.59 0.18
CA LYS A 17 1.43 13.61 -1.16
C LYS A 17 2.54 12.57 -1.28
N ASN A 18 3.40 12.46 -0.26
CA ASN A 18 4.47 11.48 -0.25
C ASN A 18 3.92 10.04 -0.24
N VAL A 19 2.88 9.77 0.55
CA VAL A 19 2.20 8.46 0.55
C VAL A 19 1.66 8.11 -0.83
N LEU A 20 0.97 9.03 -1.50
CA LEU A 20 0.44 8.80 -2.86
C LEU A 20 1.58 8.50 -3.84
N VAL A 21 2.68 9.24 -3.78
CA VAL A 21 3.83 9.01 -4.66
C VAL A 21 4.48 7.65 -4.39
N ILE A 22 4.69 7.29 -3.12
CA ILE A 22 5.29 6.00 -2.76
C ILE A 22 4.37 4.85 -3.18
N ASN A 23 3.06 4.97 -2.94
CA ASN A 23 2.06 4.00 -3.40
C ASN A 23 2.13 3.81 -4.92
N LEU A 24 2.15 4.89 -5.69
CA LEU A 24 2.27 4.83 -7.15
C LEU A 24 3.54 4.11 -7.62
N ILE A 25 4.68 4.36 -6.95
CA ILE A 25 5.94 3.66 -7.27
C ILE A 25 5.80 2.16 -6.99
N ILE A 26 5.27 1.78 -5.82
CA ILE A 26 5.08 0.37 -5.47
C ILE A 26 4.08 -0.29 -6.42
N ILE A 27 2.97 0.38 -6.74
CA ILE A 27 1.96 -0.08 -7.70
C ILE A 27 2.60 -0.34 -9.07
N ALA A 28 3.45 0.56 -9.57
CA ALA A 28 4.12 0.38 -10.86
C ALA A 28 5.07 -0.84 -10.84
N ILE A 29 5.86 -1.00 -9.78
CA ILE A 29 6.79 -2.13 -9.61
C ILE A 29 6.02 -3.45 -9.52
N VAL A 30 5.01 -3.50 -8.65
CA VAL A 30 4.18 -4.70 -8.44
C VAL A 30 3.36 -5.01 -9.68
N GLY A 31 2.81 -4.00 -10.36
CA GLY A 31 2.09 -4.17 -11.62
C GLY A 31 2.98 -4.77 -12.72
N TRP A 32 4.24 -4.33 -12.81
CA TRP A 32 5.22 -4.94 -13.71
C TRP A 32 5.53 -6.39 -13.33
N SER A 33 5.72 -6.67 -12.04
CA SER A 33 5.93 -8.04 -11.55
C SER A 33 4.74 -8.94 -11.86
N LEU A 34 3.51 -8.46 -11.66
CA LEU A 34 2.28 -9.20 -11.97
C LEU A 34 2.14 -9.48 -13.46
N PHE A 35 2.53 -8.53 -14.32
CA PHE A 35 2.54 -8.72 -15.76
C PHE A 35 3.50 -9.85 -16.16
N ASN A 36 4.73 -9.84 -15.64
CA ASN A 36 5.72 -10.90 -15.91
C ASN A 36 5.26 -12.27 -15.38
N MET A 37 4.66 -12.30 -14.19
CA MET A 37 4.09 -13.54 -13.61
C MET A 37 2.93 -14.10 -14.43
N TYR A 38 2.16 -13.26 -15.11
CA TYR A 38 1.10 -13.71 -16.01
C TYR A 38 1.66 -14.32 -17.31
N THR A 39 2.81 -13.83 -17.78
CA THR A 39 3.47 -14.33 -18.99
C THR A 39 4.36 -15.55 -18.75
N GLU A 40 4.82 -15.78 -17.53
CA GLU A 40 5.69 -16.91 -17.17
C GLU A 40 4.93 -17.94 -16.30
N THR A 41 4.72 -19.14 -16.84
CA THR A 41 4.06 -20.27 -16.15
C THR A 41 4.98 -20.84 -15.06
N GLY A 42 5.04 -20.20 -13.91
CA GLY A 42 5.82 -20.68 -12.75
C GLY A 42 5.54 -20.00 -11.43
N ALA A 43 4.62 -19.04 -11.39
CA ALA A 43 4.36 -18.26 -10.18
C ALA A 43 3.81 -19.12 -9.03
N GLU A 44 4.47 -19.05 -7.88
CA GLU A 44 3.92 -19.55 -6.62
C GLU A 44 2.63 -18.80 -6.29
N ILE A 45 1.56 -19.56 -6.09
CA ILE A 45 0.20 -19.06 -5.82
C ILE A 45 0.20 -18.03 -4.69
N LEU A 46 1.01 -18.23 -3.64
CA LEU A 46 1.12 -17.29 -2.53
C LEU A 46 1.73 -15.95 -2.95
N ILE A 47 2.81 -15.95 -3.74
CA ILE A 47 3.46 -14.72 -4.22
C ILE A 47 2.51 -13.96 -5.14
N ALA A 48 1.79 -14.66 -6.02
CA ALA A 48 0.80 -14.07 -6.91
C ALA A 48 -0.35 -13.42 -6.12
N PHE A 49 -0.91 -14.16 -5.17
CA PHE A 49 -2.00 -13.69 -4.32
C PHE A 49 -1.59 -12.47 -3.48
N ALA A 50 -0.39 -12.50 -2.89
CA ALA A 50 0.16 -11.39 -2.12
C ALA A 50 0.36 -10.14 -2.98
N SER A 51 0.91 -10.31 -4.18
CA SER A 51 1.19 -9.22 -5.12
C SER A 51 -0.10 -8.56 -5.63
N TRP A 52 -1.11 -9.35 -6.01
CA TRP A 52 -2.43 -8.84 -6.40
C TRP A 52 -3.13 -8.11 -5.25
N SER A 53 -3.08 -8.68 -4.06
CA SER A 53 -3.73 -8.10 -2.88
C SER A 53 -3.06 -6.79 -2.45
N LEU A 54 -1.73 -6.70 -2.58
CA LEU A 54 -0.97 -5.47 -2.39
C LEU A 54 -1.34 -4.41 -3.42
N PHE A 55 -1.33 -4.77 -4.70
CA PHE A 55 -1.70 -3.89 -5.79
C PHE A 55 -3.09 -3.28 -5.58
N GLY A 56 -4.10 -4.11 -5.34
CA GLY A 56 -5.48 -3.67 -5.11
C GLY A 56 -5.62 -2.80 -3.86
N THR A 57 -4.92 -3.14 -2.78
CA THR A 57 -5.01 -2.39 -1.51
C THR A 57 -4.37 -1.00 -1.64
N LEU A 58 -3.24 -0.87 -2.33
CA LEU A 58 -2.60 0.44 -2.55
C LEU A 58 -3.43 1.32 -3.50
N LEU A 59 -4.02 0.76 -4.55
CA LEU A 59 -4.94 1.50 -5.42
C LEU A 59 -6.15 2.01 -4.63
N LEU A 60 -6.75 1.14 -3.81
CA LEU A 60 -7.85 1.52 -2.94
C LEU A 60 -7.42 2.61 -1.94
N ALA A 61 -6.20 2.51 -1.39
CA ALA A 61 -5.65 3.52 -0.50
C ALA A 61 -5.59 4.89 -1.18
N ASP A 62 -5.04 4.95 -2.38
CA ASP A 62 -4.91 6.20 -3.15
C ASP A 62 -6.27 6.80 -3.48
N ILE A 63 -7.23 5.97 -3.93
CA ILE A 63 -8.60 6.41 -4.18
C ILE A 63 -9.21 7.01 -2.92
N ILE A 64 -9.12 6.33 -1.77
CA ILE A 64 -9.69 6.80 -0.50
C ILE A 64 -9.02 8.11 -0.04
N LEU A 65 -7.71 8.24 -0.20
CA LEU A 65 -6.96 9.44 0.17
C LEU A 65 -7.33 10.64 -0.71
N LEU A 66 -7.46 10.43 -2.02
CA LEU A 66 -7.82 11.49 -2.98
C LEU A 66 -9.27 11.94 -2.83
N THR A 67 -10.19 11.00 -2.60
CA THR A 67 -11.64 11.25 -2.46
C THR A 67 -12.07 11.58 -1.03
N LYS A 68 -11.16 11.48 -0.05
CA LYS A 68 -11.43 11.65 1.39
C LYS A 68 -12.62 10.81 1.90
N MET A 69 -12.74 9.56 1.43
CA MET A 69 -13.85 8.67 1.80
C MET A 69 -13.76 8.18 3.26
N ARG A 70 -14.42 8.90 4.17
CA ARG A 70 -14.40 8.59 5.62
C ARG A 70 -14.92 7.21 5.98
N LYS A 71 -15.99 6.75 5.32
CA LYS A 71 -16.61 5.44 5.60
C LYS A 71 -15.67 4.26 5.33
N ALA A 72 -14.78 4.39 4.35
CA ALA A 72 -13.87 3.32 3.94
C ALA A 72 -12.53 3.33 4.73
N TRP A 73 -12.27 4.37 5.53
CA TRP A 73 -11.00 4.52 6.25
C TRP A 73 -10.74 3.43 7.30
N GLY A 74 -11.78 3.04 8.05
CA GLY A 74 -11.65 1.96 9.05
C GLY A 74 -11.23 0.64 8.38
N MET A 75 -11.87 0.34 7.26
CA MET A 75 -11.58 -0.84 6.43
C MET A 75 -10.17 -0.77 5.84
N LEU A 76 -9.76 0.38 5.30
CA LEU A 76 -8.43 0.56 4.71
C LEU A 76 -7.30 0.24 5.70
N ARG A 77 -7.42 0.70 6.95
CA ARG A 77 -6.41 0.41 7.99
C ARG A 77 -6.33 -1.08 8.33
N ALA A 78 -7.46 -1.78 8.34
CA ALA A 78 -7.49 -3.22 8.55
C ALA A 78 -6.86 -3.96 7.37
N LEU A 79 -7.20 -3.58 6.14
CA LEU A 79 -6.63 -4.15 4.92
C LEU A 79 -5.11 -3.97 4.87
N ILE A 80 -4.58 -2.78 5.13
CA ILE A 80 -3.12 -2.53 5.14
C ILE A 80 -2.41 -3.48 6.11
N TRP A 81 -3.01 -3.81 7.26
CA TRP A 81 -2.44 -4.77 8.21
C TRP A 81 -2.40 -6.19 7.68
N VAL A 82 -3.53 -6.65 7.12
CA VAL A 82 -3.63 -7.99 6.54
C VAL A 82 -2.63 -8.14 5.41
N ILE A 83 -2.48 -7.11 4.57
CA ILE A 83 -1.50 -7.11 3.48
C ILE A 83 -0.07 -7.05 4.00
N ALA A 84 0.22 -6.26 5.04
CA ALA A 84 1.55 -6.24 5.65
C ALA A 84 1.97 -7.62 6.16
N LEU A 85 1.05 -8.35 6.81
CA LEU A 85 1.27 -9.72 7.25
C LEU A 85 1.47 -10.67 6.06
N LEU A 86 0.62 -10.56 5.04
CA LEU A 86 0.72 -11.38 3.84
C LEU A 86 2.06 -11.17 3.13
N GLN A 87 2.50 -9.91 3.01
CA GLN A 87 3.80 -9.57 2.44
C GLN A 87 4.96 -10.08 3.29
N ALA A 88 4.86 -10.03 4.62
CA ALA A 88 5.86 -10.61 5.50
C ALA A 88 5.99 -12.13 5.31
N LEU A 89 4.86 -12.84 5.13
CA LEU A 89 4.88 -14.27 4.79
C LEU A 89 5.56 -14.51 3.43
N THR A 90 5.26 -13.67 2.43
CA THR A 90 5.94 -13.72 1.12
C THR A 90 7.45 -13.48 1.26
N THR A 91 7.87 -12.53 2.09
CA THR A 91 9.29 -12.30 2.40
C THR A 91 9.95 -13.56 2.97
N MET A 92 9.26 -14.30 3.85
CA MET A 92 9.77 -15.58 4.36
C MET A 92 9.92 -16.62 3.25
N VAL A 93 8.97 -16.71 2.30
CA VAL A 93 9.08 -17.66 1.18
C VAL A 93 10.25 -17.31 0.25
N LEU A 94 10.48 -16.01 0.00
CA LEU A 94 11.60 -15.53 -0.83
C LEU A 94 12.99 -15.85 -0.26
N THR A 95 13.10 -16.25 1.02
CA THR A 95 14.39 -16.67 1.60
C THR A 95 15.01 -17.86 0.88
N LYS A 96 14.20 -18.72 0.26
CA LYS A 96 14.71 -19.87 -0.50
C LYS A 96 15.55 -19.46 -1.72
N ASP A 97 15.26 -18.29 -2.30
CA ASP A 97 15.92 -17.77 -3.49
C ASP A 97 17.02 -16.75 -3.16
N PHE A 98 17.31 -16.56 -1.86
CA PHE A 98 18.18 -15.50 -1.33
C PHE A 98 19.64 -15.58 -1.82
N LEU A 99 20.12 -16.77 -2.19
CA LEU A 99 21.47 -16.93 -2.73
C LEU A 99 21.62 -16.39 -4.15
N SER A 100 20.52 -16.13 -4.85
CA SER A 100 20.54 -15.46 -6.15
C SER A 100 20.48 -13.94 -5.98
N LEU A 101 21.18 -13.18 -6.84
CA LEU A 101 21.15 -11.71 -6.81
C LEU A 101 19.71 -11.19 -6.94
N TRP A 102 18.93 -11.77 -7.84
CA TRP A 102 17.54 -11.39 -8.07
C TRP A 102 16.64 -11.74 -6.89
N GLY A 103 16.81 -12.92 -6.27
CA GLY A 103 16.08 -13.31 -5.08
C GLY A 103 16.42 -12.46 -3.85
N ALA A 104 17.69 -12.08 -3.68
CA ALA A 104 18.09 -11.14 -2.63
C ALA A 104 17.44 -9.77 -2.82
N LEU A 105 17.43 -9.23 -4.05
CA LEU A 105 16.75 -7.97 -4.36
C LEU A 105 15.24 -8.05 -4.10
N ALA A 106 14.59 -9.14 -4.51
CA ALA A 106 13.18 -9.37 -4.25
C ALA A 106 12.88 -9.46 -2.75
N PHE A 107 13.74 -10.13 -1.97
CA PHE A 107 13.63 -10.24 -0.52
C PHE A 107 13.72 -8.87 0.16
N PHE A 108 14.77 -8.08 -0.12
CA PHE A 108 14.92 -6.75 0.48
C PHE A 108 13.83 -5.78 0.01
N GLY A 109 13.43 -5.86 -1.26
CA GLY A 109 12.30 -5.10 -1.78
C GLY A 109 11.00 -5.41 -1.04
N SER A 110 10.69 -6.69 -0.85
CA SER A 110 9.53 -7.13 -0.06
C SER A 110 9.60 -6.64 1.39
N LEU A 111 10.78 -6.71 2.03
CA LEU A 111 10.99 -6.21 3.39
C LEU A 111 10.74 -4.69 3.50
N VAL A 112 11.24 -3.91 2.55
CA VAL A 112 10.99 -2.45 2.49
C VAL A 112 9.50 -2.18 2.35
N VAL A 113 8.78 -2.94 1.52
CA VAL A 113 7.32 -2.82 1.37
C VAL A 113 6.60 -3.15 2.69
N VAL A 114 7.00 -4.20 3.40
CA VAL A 114 6.43 -4.55 4.72
C VAL A 114 6.60 -3.41 5.72
N ILE A 115 7.83 -2.88 5.85
CA ILE A 115 8.12 -1.75 6.75
C ILE A 115 7.29 -0.53 6.35
N TYR A 116 7.18 -0.26 5.06
CA TYR A 116 6.36 0.83 4.54
C TYR A 116 4.89 0.67 4.92
N LEU A 117 4.28 -0.51 4.74
CA LEU A 117 2.87 -0.74 5.06
C LEU A 117 2.58 -0.56 6.56
N ILE A 118 3.49 -1.02 7.43
CA ILE A 118 3.40 -0.81 8.88
C ILE A 118 3.46 0.69 9.19
N GLY A 119 4.41 1.41 8.58
CA GLY A 119 4.56 2.86 8.72
C GLY A 119 3.34 3.63 8.20
N LEU A 120 2.80 3.24 7.04
CA LEU A 120 1.61 3.83 6.43
C LEU A 120 0.42 3.70 7.36
N ARG A 121 0.19 2.52 7.94
CA ARG A 121 -0.88 2.33 8.93
C ARG A 121 -0.70 3.20 10.16
N GLY A 122 0.54 3.37 10.64
CA GLY A 122 0.88 4.31 11.72
C GLY A 122 0.57 5.75 11.35
N TYR A 123 0.98 6.19 10.16
CA TYR A 123 0.73 7.52 9.63
C TYR A 123 -0.76 7.83 9.50
N LEU A 124 -1.55 6.90 8.96
CA LEU A 124 -3.01 7.02 8.84
C LEU A 124 -3.72 7.11 10.20
N ASN A 125 -3.04 6.73 11.29
CA ASN A 125 -3.56 6.84 12.65
C ASN A 125 -3.02 8.08 13.41
N SER A 126 -2.12 8.85 12.82
CA SER A 126 -1.58 10.06 13.43
C SER A 126 -2.63 11.16 13.53
N ASP A 127 -2.56 11.98 14.59
CA ASP A 127 -3.53 13.04 14.84
C ASP A 127 -3.49 14.11 13.74
N SER A 128 -2.29 14.40 13.20
CA SER A 128 -2.14 15.31 12.06
C SER A 128 -2.90 14.83 10.83
N PHE A 129 -2.86 13.53 10.53
CA PHE A 129 -3.59 12.97 9.40
C PHE A 129 -5.11 12.97 9.66
N LYS A 130 -5.54 12.54 10.85
CA LYS A 130 -6.96 12.51 11.25
C LYS A 130 -7.61 13.89 11.13
N ASN A 131 -6.95 14.92 11.67
CA ASN A 131 -7.40 16.30 11.61
C ASN A 131 -7.60 16.78 10.14
N TRP A 132 -6.68 16.43 9.23
CA TRP A 132 -6.83 16.78 7.80
C TRP A 132 -7.93 15.96 7.09
N PHE A 133 -8.09 14.71 7.49
CA PHE A 133 -9.11 13.81 6.96
C PHE A 133 -10.52 14.16 7.48
N GLY A 134 -10.59 14.98 8.54
CA GLY A 134 -11.80 15.48 9.17
C GLY A 134 -12.41 14.49 10.15
N GLN A 135 -11.55 13.79 10.90
CA GLN A 135 -11.87 13.07 12.14
C GLN A 135 -11.29 13.85 13.32
#